data_AF-A0AA40THQ4-F1
#
_entry.id   AF-A0AA40THQ4-F1
#
_cell.length_a   1.000
_cell.length_b   1.000
_cell.length_c   1.000
_cell.angle_alpha   90.00
_cell.angle_beta   90.00
_cell.angle_gamma   90.00
#
_symmetry.space_group_name_H-M   'P 1'
#
loop_
_entity.id
_entity.type
_entity.pdbx_description
1 polymer ?
#
loop_
_entity_poly.entity_id
_entity_poly.type
_entity_poly.pdbx_seq_one_letter_code
_entity_poly.pdbx_strand_id
1 'polypeptide(L)'
;ELDKAQCDATLLPWHIVSWPEGDLRTIQPRGELPLLERPFVLGHFDCWGLVMSYFRQTHGIELTDYRVDYPWWEDSYPENFYHDCWYECGFREFSGVPQPGDMVIMQVQANKWNHAGILLEGNMLLHHLYGHLSQRVPYGGYWQERTMKVLRHKSLC
;
A
#
# COMPACT_ATOMS: atom_id res chain seq x y z
N GLU A 1 10.83 6.83 -11.50
CA GLU A 1 9.95 5.74 -11.01
C GLU A 1 8.47 6.00 -11.31
N LEU A 2 7.98 7.25 -11.23
CA LEU A 2 6.59 7.58 -11.60
C LEU A 2 6.20 7.05 -12.99
N ASP A 3 6.98 7.34 -14.05
CA ASP A 3 6.67 6.84 -15.40
C ASP A 3 6.58 5.31 -15.48
N LYS A 4 7.44 4.60 -14.73
CA LYS A 4 7.41 3.14 -14.66
C LYS A 4 6.18 2.65 -13.91
N ALA A 5 5.80 3.32 -12.83
CA ALA A 5 4.60 2.98 -12.05
C ALA A 5 3.32 3.18 -12.86
N GLN A 6 3.24 4.26 -13.65
CA GLN A 6 2.12 4.50 -14.55
C GLN A 6 2.10 3.52 -15.73
N CYS A 7 3.26 3.18 -16.29
CA CYS A 7 3.39 2.11 -17.28
C CYS A 7 2.89 0.76 -16.73
N ASP A 8 3.30 0.41 -15.51
CA ASP A 8 2.84 -0.82 -14.85
C ASP A 8 1.33 -0.79 -14.56
N ALA A 9 0.78 0.34 -14.12
CA ALA A 9 -0.64 0.46 -13.81
C ALA A 9 -1.54 0.36 -15.05
N THR A 10 -1.07 0.90 -16.19
CA THR A 10 -1.82 0.83 -17.46
C THR A 10 -1.63 -0.49 -18.20
N LEU A 11 -0.63 -1.30 -17.82
CA LEU A 11 -0.24 -2.54 -18.50
C LEU A 11 0.05 -2.35 -19.99
N LEU A 12 0.43 -1.13 -20.39
CA LEU A 12 0.75 -0.77 -21.77
C LEU A 12 2.18 -0.25 -21.86
N PRO A 13 2.89 -0.48 -22.98
CA PRO A 13 4.18 0.16 -23.23
C PRO A 13 4.02 1.67 -23.27
N TRP A 14 4.92 2.39 -22.60
CA TRP A 14 4.98 3.86 -22.63
C TRP A 14 6.16 4.32 -23.48
N HIS A 15 5.90 5.28 -24.36
CA HIS A 15 6.91 5.94 -25.18
C HIS A 15 7.08 7.37 -24.70
N ILE A 16 8.28 7.71 -24.22
CA ILE A 16 8.65 9.05 -23.76
C ILE A 16 9.57 9.65 -24.81
N VAL A 17 9.16 10.79 -25.36
CA VAL A 17 9.89 11.50 -26.43
C VAL A 17 10.35 12.85 -25.92
N SER A 18 11.65 13.11 -26.03
CA SER A 18 12.23 14.44 -25.77
C SER A 18 12.11 15.31 -27.02
N TRP A 19 11.68 16.56 -26.84
CA TRP A 19 11.60 17.53 -27.92
C TRP A 19 12.32 18.82 -27.51
N PRO A 20 13.21 19.38 -28.37
CA PRO A 20 13.45 19.03 -29.77
C PRO A 20 14.48 17.93 -30.03
N GLU A 21 15.10 17.35 -28.99
CA GLU A 21 16.26 16.46 -29.13
C GLU A 21 15.95 15.15 -29.88
N GLY A 22 14.71 14.70 -29.87
CA GLY A 22 14.25 13.52 -30.60
C GLY A 22 14.54 12.18 -29.91
N ASP A 23 15.06 12.20 -28.68
CA ASP A 23 15.30 10.98 -27.91
C ASP A 23 13.99 10.26 -27.61
N LEU A 24 13.91 8.99 -28.00
CA LEU A 24 12.80 8.09 -27.70
C LEU A 24 13.24 7.05 -26.67
N ARG A 25 12.55 7.03 -25.53
CA ARG A 25 12.67 5.98 -24.53
C ARG A 25 11.38 5.18 -24.46
N THR A 26 11.50 3.86 -24.49
CA THR A 26 10.35 2.96 -24.25
C THR A 26 10.46 2.33 -22.88
N ILE A 27 9.37 2.34 -22.14
CA ILE A 27 9.19 1.62 -20.88
C ILE A 27 8.17 0.51 -21.14
N GLN A 28 8.53 -0.71 -20.74
CA GLN A 28 7.64 -1.87 -20.81
C GLN A 28 7.04 -2.13 -19.43
N PRO A 29 5.77 -2.57 -19.34
CA PRO A 29 5.17 -2.94 -18.07
C PRO A 29 5.92 -4.13 -17.47
N ARG A 30 6.23 -4.04 -16.18
CA ARG A 30 7.03 -5.02 -15.44
C ARG A 30 6.20 -6.18 -14.89
N GLY A 31 4.88 -6.07 -14.95
CA GLY A 31 3.96 -7.05 -14.38
C GLY A 31 3.92 -7.00 -12.85
N GLU A 32 3.80 -8.16 -12.22
CA GLU A 32 3.75 -8.28 -10.76
C GLU A 32 5.14 -8.03 -10.13
N LEU A 33 5.23 -7.02 -9.25
CA LEU A 33 6.49 -6.65 -8.60
C LEU A 33 6.69 -7.43 -7.27
N PRO A 34 7.94 -7.65 -6.82
CA PRO A 34 8.21 -8.18 -5.47
C PRO A 34 7.68 -7.25 -4.38
N LEU A 35 7.15 -7.74 -3.26
CA LEU A 35 6.58 -6.92 -2.17
C LEU A 35 7.62 -6.06 -1.42
N LEU A 36 8.90 -6.38 -1.55
CA LEU A 36 9.99 -5.68 -0.88
C LEU A 36 10.74 -4.77 -1.86
N GLU A 37 11.40 -3.76 -1.29
CA GLU A 37 12.29 -2.84 -1.99
C GLU A 37 11.61 -2.06 -3.12
N ARG A 38 10.29 -1.87 -3.04
CA ARG A 38 9.54 -1.07 -4.01
C ARG A 38 9.77 0.41 -3.76
N PRO A 39 10.08 1.22 -4.80
CA PRO A 39 10.10 2.66 -4.65
C PRO A 39 8.70 3.20 -4.36
N PHE A 40 8.61 4.19 -3.48
CA PHE A 40 7.33 4.82 -3.17
C PHE A 40 6.84 5.70 -4.32
N VAL A 41 5.63 5.45 -4.79
CA VAL A 41 4.92 6.30 -5.76
C VAL A 41 3.47 6.40 -5.28
N LEU A 42 3.07 7.58 -4.79
CA LEU A 42 1.70 7.80 -4.31
C LEU A 42 0.68 7.48 -5.42
N GLY A 43 -0.41 6.80 -5.08
CA GLY A 43 -1.42 6.40 -6.04
C GLY A 43 -1.11 5.07 -6.76
N HIS A 44 0.13 4.56 -6.64
CA HIS A 44 0.59 3.39 -7.38
C HIS A 44 1.36 2.40 -6.49
N PHE A 45 2.55 2.76 -6.04
CA PHE A 45 3.37 1.95 -5.14
C PHE A 45 3.42 2.63 -3.78
N ASP A 46 2.29 2.63 -3.10
CA ASP A 46 2.11 3.16 -1.75
C ASP A 46 1.70 2.06 -0.78
N CYS A 47 1.38 2.44 0.47
CA CYS A 47 0.98 1.52 1.51
C CYS A 47 -0.26 0.69 1.13
N TRP A 48 -1.27 1.29 0.47
CA TRP A 48 -2.45 0.55 0.03
C TRP A 48 -2.11 -0.37 -1.15
N GLY A 49 -1.34 0.13 -2.12
CA GLY A 49 -0.84 -0.68 -3.24
C GLY A 49 -0.06 -1.92 -2.78
N LEU A 50 0.72 -1.79 -1.71
CA LEU A 50 1.42 -2.92 -1.11
C LEU A 50 0.47 -3.91 -0.43
N VAL A 51 -0.53 -3.43 0.32
CA VAL A 51 -1.57 -4.28 0.93
C VAL A 51 -2.32 -5.07 -0.15
N MET A 52 -2.80 -4.40 -1.20
CA MET A 52 -3.48 -5.05 -2.31
C MET A 52 -2.59 -6.10 -2.99
N SER A 53 -1.32 -5.75 -3.23
CA SER A 53 -0.36 -6.69 -3.81
C SER A 53 -0.14 -7.91 -2.92
N TYR A 54 -0.06 -7.75 -1.59
CA TYR A 54 0.10 -8.86 -0.66
C TYR A 54 -1.09 -9.83 -0.75
N PHE A 55 -2.31 -9.30 -0.69
CA PHE A 55 -3.53 -10.12 -0.76
C PHE A 55 -3.68 -10.82 -2.10
N ARG A 56 -3.39 -10.14 -3.21
CA ARG A 56 -3.38 -10.74 -4.54
C ARG A 56 -2.34 -11.84 -4.66
N GLN A 57 -1.09 -11.57 -4.31
CA GLN A 57 0.02 -12.51 -4.50
C GLN A 57 -0.04 -13.71 -3.54
N THR A 58 -0.50 -13.53 -2.30
CA THR A 58 -0.46 -14.57 -1.26
C THR A 58 -1.78 -15.34 -1.18
N HIS A 59 -2.91 -14.69 -1.45
CA HIS A 59 -4.24 -15.26 -1.23
C HIS A 59 -5.12 -15.28 -2.49
N GLY A 60 -4.69 -14.67 -3.60
CA GLY A 60 -5.53 -14.52 -4.80
C GLY A 60 -6.75 -13.63 -4.59
N ILE A 61 -6.69 -12.71 -3.61
CA ILE A 61 -7.79 -11.82 -3.24
C ILE A 61 -7.54 -10.44 -3.85
N GLU A 62 -8.46 -9.99 -4.70
CA GLU A 62 -8.48 -8.61 -5.20
C GLU A 62 -9.23 -7.72 -4.21
N LEU A 63 -8.54 -6.71 -3.69
CA LEU A 63 -9.13 -5.69 -2.83
C LEU A 63 -9.58 -4.48 -3.66
N THR A 64 -10.55 -3.73 -3.14
CA THR A 64 -10.99 -2.47 -3.76
C THR A 64 -9.85 -1.46 -3.75
N ASP A 65 -9.59 -0.84 -4.90
CA ASP A 65 -8.57 0.19 -5.03
C ASP A 65 -9.12 1.57 -4.65
N TYR A 66 -8.64 2.10 -3.52
CA TYR A 66 -8.95 3.44 -3.03
C TYR A 66 -7.73 4.38 -3.14
N ARG A 67 -6.68 3.98 -3.86
CA ARG A 67 -5.51 4.84 -4.05
C ARG A 67 -5.91 6.11 -4.80
N VAL A 68 -5.29 7.20 -4.38
CA VAL A 68 -5.32 8.48 -5.07
C VAL A 68 -3.90 9.03 -5.15
N ASP A 69 -3.63 9.91 -6.11
CA ASP A 69 -2.31 10.46 -6.40
C ASP A 69 -2.00 11.79 -5.68
N TYR A 70 -2.86 12.21 -4.74
CA TYR A 70 -2.71 13.41 -3.92
C TYR A 70 -2.62 13.06 -2.42
N PRO A 71 -2.00 13.91 -1.58
CA PRO A 71 -1.79 13.66 -0.16
C PRO A 71 -3.07 13.89 0.66
N TRP A 72 -4.10 13.06 0.43
CA TRP A 72 -5.41 13.11 1.07
C TRP A 72 -5.39 13.10 2.61
N TRP A 73 -4.27 12.70 3.22
CA TRP A 73 -4.08 12.73 4.66
C TRP A 73 -3.83 14.15 5.23
N GLU A 74 -3.61 15.15 4.39
CA GLU A 74 -3.50 16.54 4.83
C GLU A 74 -4.86 17.11 5.26
N ASP A 75 -4.83 18.08 6.18
CA ASP A 75 -6.03 18.68 6.79
C ASP A 75 -6.91 19.46 5.80
N SER A 76 -6.35 19.87 4.66
CA SER A 76 -7.06 20.55 3.57
C SER A 76 -8.05 19.65 2.84
N TYR A 77 -7.88 18.33 2.95
CA TYR A 77 -8.70 17.33 2.28
C TYR A 77 -9.78 16.80 3.25
N PRO A 78 -11.01 16.52 2.81
CA PRO A 78 -12.05 15.94 3.67
C PRO A 78 -11.93 14.43 3.91
N GLU A 79 -11.19 13.70 3.07
CA GLU A 79 -11.21 12.23 3.02
C GLU A 79 -10.45 11.57 4.18
N ASN A 80 -10.90 10.38 4.61
CA ASN A 80 -10.23 9.55 5.63
C ASN A 80 -10.34 8.05 5.30
N PHE A 81 -9.75 7.63 4.16
CA PHE A 81 -9.98 6.33 3.55
C PHE A 81 -9.76 5.13 4.49
N TYR A 82 -8.69 5.12 5.31
CA TYR A 82 -8.44 3.99 6.20
C TYR A 82 -9.44 3.92 7.37
N HIS A 83 -10.04 5.03 7.78
CA HIS A 83 -11.10 5.02 8.78
C HIS A 83 -12.42 4.54 8.19
N ASP A 84 -12.74 4.98 6.97
CA ASP A 84 -14.08 4.83 6.39
C ASP A 84 -14.26 3.55 5.55
N CYS A 85 -13.22 3.09 4.84
CA CYS A 85 -13.38 2.10 3.76
C CYS A 85 -12.99 0.66 4.13
N TRP A 86 -12.30 0.43 5.26
CA TRP A 86 -11.75 -0.90 5.60
C TRP A 86 -12.82 -2.00 5.65
N TYR A 87 -14.03 -1.68 6.11
CA TYR A 87 -15.12 -2.64 6.21
C TYR A 87 -15.62 -3.10 4.84
N GLU A 88 -15.75 -2.17 3.88
CA GLU A 88 -16.16 -2.46 2.51
C GLU A 88 -15.10 -3.29 1.77
N CYS A 89 -13.82 -3.08 2.07
CA CYS A 89 -12.71 -3.92 1.63
C CYS A 89 -12.72 -5.35 2.18
N GLY A 90 -13.73 -5.75 2.96
CA GLY A 90 -13.87 -7.11 3.48
C GLY A 90 -13.12 -7.38 4.78
N PHE A 91 -12.51 -6.37 5.40
CA PHE A 91 -11.85 -6.52 6.70
C PHE A 91 -12.86 -6.49 7.85
N ARG A 92 -12.60 -7.28 8.89
CA ARG A 92 -13.44 -7.41 10.08
C ARG A 92 -12.57 -7.36 11.34
N GLU A 93 -13.20 -6.94 12.42
CA GLU A 93 -12.63 -7.15 13.75
C GLU A 93 -12.70 -8.63 14.10
N PHE A 94 -11.78 -9.06 14.96
CA PHE A 94 -11.69 -10.42 15.45
C PHE A 94 -11.28 -10.40 16.92
N SER A 95 -11.49 -11.52 17.61
CA SER A 95 -11.01 -11.75 18.97
C SER A 95 -9.81 -12.70 18.97
N GLY A 96 -8.92 -12.54 19.95
CA GLY A 96 -7.72 -13.37 20.09
C GLY A 96 -6.44 -12.67 19.63
N VAL A 97 -5.41 -13.46 19.34
CA VAL A 97 -4.08 -12.94 19.01
C VAL A 97 -3.99 -12.63 17.51
N PRO A 98 -3.40 -11.49 17.12
CA PRO A 98 -3.10 -11.21 15.71
C PRO A 98 -2.25 -12.30 15.06
N GLN A 99 -2.50 -12.56 13.78
CA GLN A 99 -1.85 -13.60 12.98
C GLN A 99 -1.25 -13.00 11.71
N PRO A 100 -0.30 -13.71 11.06
CA PRO A 100 0.16 -13.34 9.73
C PRO A 100 -1.02 -13.19 8.75
N GLY A 101 -1.00 -12.12 7.96
CA GLY A 101 -2.09 -11.73 7.05
C GLY A 101 -3.07 -10.73 7.64
N ASP A 102 -3.04 -10.46 8.95
CA ASP A 102 -3.83 -9.38 9.54
C ASP A 102 -3.28 -8.02 9.13
N MET A 103 -4.17 -7.10 8.78
CA MET A 103 -3.84 -5.74 8.41
C MET A 103 -3.80 -4.84 9.64
N VAL A 104 -2.74 -4.06 9.76
CA VAL A 104 -2.56 -3.01 10.76
C VAL A 104 -2.83 -1.66 10.11
N ILE A 105 -3.82 -0.94 10.61
CA ILE A 105 -4.09 0.46 10.26
C ILE A 105 -3.44 1.36 11.30
N MET A 106 -2.72 2.38 10.84
CA MET A 106 -1.92 3.27 11.67
C MET A 106 -2.15 4.74 11.35
N GLN A 107 -1.84 5.58 12.33
CA GLN A 107 -1.77 7.04 12.20
C GLN A 107 -0.31 7.50 12.35
N VAL A 108 0.28 7.99 11.27
CA VAL A 108 1.71 8.33 11.18
C VAL A 108 1.86 9.77 10.72
N GLN A 109 2.28 10.66 11.63
CA GLN A 109 2.63 12.06 11.32
C GLN A 109 1.52 12.86 10.60
N ALA A 110 0.25 12.47 10.78
CA ALA A 110 -0.92 13.14 10.23
C ALA A 110 -2.10 13.05 11.23
N ASN A 111 -3.11 13.90 11.06
CA ASN A 111 -4.33 13.88 11.88
C ASN A 111 -5.33 12.79 11.47
N LYS A 112 -5.02 12.03 10.41
CA LYS A 112 -5.86 10.97 9.84
C LYS A 112 -5.14 9.64 9.89
N TRP A 113 -5.93 8.56 9.84
CA TRP A 113 -5.37 7.22 9.67
C TRP A 113 -4.86 7.14 8.24
N ASN A 114 -3.54 7.15 8.06
CA ASN A 114 -2.92 7.40 6.76
C ASN A 114 -1.94 6.30 6.33
N HIS A 115 -1.78 5.26 7.14
CA HIS A 115 -0.82 4.21 6.87
C HIS A 115 -1.40 2.83 7.17
N ALA A 116 -1.00 1.85 6.38
CA ALA A 116 -1.34 0.45 6.61
C ALA A 116 -0.15 -0.47 6.34
N GLY A 117 -0.18 -1.64 6.97
CA GLY A 117 0.76 -2.72 6.73
C GLY A 117 0.15 -4.07 7.06
N ILE A 118 0.88 -5.14 6.75
CA ILE A 118 0.45 -6.51 6.97
C ILE A 118 1.37 -7.18 7.98
N LEU A 119 0.78 -7.80 9.00
CA LEU A 119 1.53 -8.65 9.91
C LEU A 119 2.01 -9.90 9.18
N LEU A 120 3.26 -10.26 9.42
CA LEU A 120 3.89 -11.46 8.93
C LEU A 120 4.31 -12.35 10.11
N GLU A 121 4.78 -13.55 9.78
CA GLU A 121 5.41 -14.46 10.73
C GLU A 121 6.56 -13.78 11.48
N GLY A 122 6.79 -14.22 12.73
CA GLY A 122 7.86 -13.68 13.57
C GLY A 122 7.60 -12.26 14.09
N ASN A 123 6.34 -11.82 14.16
CA ASN A 123 5.95 -10.49 14.61
C ASN A 123 6.61 -9.37 13.77
N MET A 124 6.61 -9.56 12.46
CA MET A 124 7.13 -8.60 11.49
C MET A 124 5.97 -7.85 10.82
N LEU A 125 6.21 -6.59 10.44
CA LEU A 125 5.28 -5.74 9.71
C LEU A 125 5.84 -5.49 8.31
N LEU A 126 5.12 -5.95 7.28
CA LEU A 126 5.32 -5.53 5.91
C LEU A 126 4.59 -4.21 5.69
N HIS A 127 5.32 -3.16 5.31
CA HIS A 127 4.70 -1.86 5.05
C HIS A 127 5.51 -1.03 4.05
N HIS A 128 4.87 0.00 3.52
CA HIS A 128 5.50 0.96 2.62
C HIS A 128 5.32 2.38 3.16
N LEU A 129 6.33 2.89 3.86
CA LEU A 129 6.27 4.24 4.41
C LEU A 129 6.54 5.29 3.33
N TYR A 130 5.82 6.41 3.36
CA TYR A 130 6.02 7.54 2.46
C TYR A 130 7.49 7.96 2.38
N GLY A 131 8.03 8.04 1.16
CA GLY A 131 9.44 8.42 0.93
C GLY A 131 10.47 7.30 1.17
N HIS A 132 10.05 6.09 1.53
CA HIS A 132 10.94 4.95 1.76
C HIS A 132 10.66 3.79 0.81
N LEU A 133 11.59 2.82 0.76
CA LEU A 133 11.34 1.55 0.10
C LEU A 133 10.36 0.70 0.92
N SER A 134 9.57 -0.16 0.26
CA SER A 134 8.78 -1.16 0.99
C SER A 134 9.70 -2.14 1.72
N GLN A 135 9.36 -2.47 2.97
CA GLN A 135 10.25 -3.23 3.83
C GLN A 135 9.49 -4.05 4.87
N ARG A 136 10.23 -4.93 5.55
CA ARG A 136 9.78 -5.66 6.74
C ARG A 136 10.52 -5.12 7.96
N VAL A 137 9.77 -4.77 8.99
CA VAL A 137 10.32 -4.27 10.26
C VAL A 137 9.69 -5.03 11.43
N PRO A 138 10.35 -5.16 12.58
CA PRO A 138 9.69 -5.71 13.77
C PRO A 138 8.46 -4.89 14.14
N TYR A 139 7.33 -5.57 14.40
CA TYR A 139 6.11 -4.94 14.85
C TYR A 139 6.14 -4.72 16.36
N GLY A 140 6.49 -3.50 16.78
CA GLY A 140 6.66 -3.12 18.17
C GLY A 140 6.87 -1.62 18.32
N GLY A 141 6.93 -1.15 19.57
CA GLY A 141 7.27 0.24 19.92
C GLY A 141 6.55 1.25 19.04
N TYR A 142 7.32 2.00 18.24
CA TYR A 142 6.83 3.03 17.34
C TYR A 142 5.60 2.63 16.50
N TRP A 143 5.58 1.42 15.94
CA TRP A 143 4.50 0.95 15.06
C TRP A 143 3.25 0.54 15.85
N GLN A 144 3.43 -0.11 17.00
CA GLN A 144 2.31 -0.50 17.87
C GLN A 144 1.65 0.73 18.51
N GLU A 145 2.45 1.70 18.96
CA GLU A 145 1.96 2.96 19.56
C GLU A 145 1.08 3.78 18.61
N ARG A 146 1.26 3.60 17.29
CA ARG A 146 0.52 4.31 16.23
C ARG A 146 -0.59 3.47 15.64
N THR A 147 -0.79 2.25 16.12
CA THR A 147 -1.82 1.35 15.60
C THR A 147 -3.18 1.81 16.09
N MET A 148 -4.06 2.06 15.14
CA MET A 148 -5.46 2.40 15.38
C MET A 148 -6.33 1.15 15.37
N LYS A 149 -5.99 0.19 14.49
CA LYS A 149 -6.77 -1.03 14.31
C LYS A 149 -5.91 -2.17 13.79
N VAL A 150 -6.22 -3.38 14.25
CA VAL A 150 -5.76 -4.63 13.62
C VAL A 150 -7.00 -5.38 13.13
N LEU A 151 -6.97 -5.80 11.89
CA LEU A 151 -8.14 -6.32 11.19
C LEU A 151 -7.80 -7.58 10.41
N ARG A 152 -8.75 -8.51 10.36
CA ARG A 152 -8.64 -9.73 9.55
C ARG A 152 -9.54 -9.65 8.33
N HIS A 153 -9.03 -10.02 7.17
CA HIS A 153 -9.89 -10.14 6.00
C HIS A 153 -10.86 -11.32 6.18
N LYS A 154 -12.15 -11.12 5.87
CA LYS A 154 -13.22 -12.11 6.10
C LYS A 154 -12.97 -13.48 5.46
N SER A 155 -12.19 -13.54 4.37
CA SER A 155 -11.84 -14.80 3.70
C SER A 155 -10.72 -15.59 4.42
N LEU A 156 -10.11 -15.00 5.45
CA LEU A 156 -9.10 -15.61 6.31
C LEU A 156 -9.63 -15.91 7.72
N CYS A 157 -10.90 -15.61 7.98
CA CYS A 157 -11.59 -15.90 9.23
C CYS A 157 -12.10 -17.34 9.28
#